data_AF-A0A328RKG8-F1
#
_entry.id   AF-A0A328RKG8-F1
#
_cell.length_a   1.000
_cell.length_b   1.000
_cell.length_c   1.000
_cell.angle_alpha   90.00
_cell.angle_beta   90.00
_cell.angle_gamma   90.00
#
_symmetry.space_group_name_H-M   'P 1'
#
loop_
_entity.id
_entity.type
_entity.pdbx_description
1 polymer ?
#
loop_
_entity_poly.entity_id
_entity_poly.type
_entity_poly.pdbx_seq_one_letter_code
_entity_poly.pdbx_strand_id
1 'polypeptide(L)'
;MLTRLLTGSLLLVVTVSFTLKGDLFFTAFVAIISLIMAYESLTLYKKKPFSLKAIVTYCIVLLSVICINLPQFITIWTTPYFFILIGIITIIHLIELSSKKLFLYHTKDGGFFKTILLLCSSIPFLILLRNLPNGLLLTLYLCAIIWACDTGAYF
;
A
#
# COMPACT_ATOMS: atom_id res chain seq x y z
N MET A 1 -19.30 12.67 17.62
CA MET A 1 -18.15 11.96 18.25
C MET A 1 -18.35 10.46 18.29
N LEU A 2 -19.51 9.98 18.76
CA LEU A 2 -19.80 8.53 18.86
C LEU A 2 -19.56 7.76 17.54
N THR A 3 -20.03 8.30 16.40
CA THR A 3 -19.81 7.68 15.08
C THR A 3 -18.34 7.47 14.76
N ARG A 4 -17.47 8.45 15.07
CA ARG A 4 -16.02 8.35 14.81
C ARG A 4 -15.35 7.27 15.66
N LEU A 5 -15.72 7.19 16.94
CA LEU A 5 -15.24 6.15 17.85
C LEU A 5 -15.67 4.77 17.36
N LEU A 6 -16.96 4.61 17.03
CA LEU A 6 -17.50 3.35 16.52
C LEU A 6 -16.81 2.92 15.21
N THR A 7 -16.62 3.82 14.26
CA THR A 7 -15.94 3.49 13.00
C THR A 7 -14.49 3.08 13.22
N GLY A 8 -13.76 3.76 14.13
CA GLY A 8 -12.38 3.42 14.44
C GLY A 8 -12.25 2.05 15.11
N SER A 9 -13.08 1.79 16.13
CA SER A 9 -13.12 0.49 16.80
C SER A 9 -13.53 -0.64 15.85
N LEU A 10 -14.53 -0.42 14.99
CA LEU A 10 -14.95 -1.38 13.99
C LEU A 10 -13.81 -1.70 13.02
N LEU A 11 -13.12 -0.68 12.50
CA LEU A 11 -12.01 -0.86 11.56
C LEU A 11 -10.88 -1.68 12.21
N LEU A 12 -10.56 -1.43 13.48
CA LEU A 12 -9.56 -2.21 14.22
C LEU A 12 -9.99 -3.67 14.36
N VAL A 13 -11.23 -3.93 14.78
CA VAL A 13 -11.78 -5.29 14.91
C VAL A 13 -11.76 -6.02 13.57
N VAL A 14 -12.19 -5.36 12.50
CA VAL A 14 -12.16 -5.89 11.13
C VAL A 14 -10.72 -6.22 10.72
N THR A 15 -9.79 -5.27 10.86
CA THR A 15 -8.38 -5.45 10.49
C THR A 15 -7.75 -6.63 11.22
N VAL A 16 -7.96 -6.74 12.54
CA VAL A 16 -7.43 -7.85 13.34
C VAL A 16 -8.08 -9.17 12.93
N SER A 17 -9.41 -9.19 12.71
CA SER A 17 -10.14 -10.42 12.33
C SER A 17 -9.68 -10.97 10.98
N PHE A 18 -9.51 -10.10 9.97
CA PHE A 18 -9.01 -10.51 8.65
C PHE A 18 -7.54 -10.93 8.72
N THR A 19 -6.73 -10.25 9.53
CA THR A 19 -5.34 -10.66 9.80
C THR A 19 -5.28 -12.04 10.46
N LEU A 20 -6.15 -12.34 11.43
CA LEU A 20 -6.18 -13.66 12.08
C LEU A 20 -6.50 -14.78 11.08
N LYS A 21 -7.46 -14.58 10.17
CA LYS A 21 -7.85 -15.59 9.18
C LYS A 21 -6.77 -15.90 8.14
N GLY A 22 -5.97 -14.91 7.73
CA GLY A 22 -4.90 -15.10 6.75
C GLY A 22 -5.39 -15.43 5.33
N ASP A 23 -4.46 -15.88 4.48
CA ASP A 23 -4.69 -16.41 3.13
C ASP A 23 -5.63 -15.55 2.26
N LEU A 24 -6.69 -16.17 1.72
CA LEU A 24 -7.66 -15.54 0.83
C LEU A 24 -8.42 -14.41 1.51
N PHE A 25 -8.77 -14.56 2.80
CA PHE A 25 -9.51 -13.52 3.53
C PHE A 25 -8.65 -12.26 3.69
N PHE A 26 -7.39 -12.42 4.10
CA PHE A 26 -6.47 -11.30 4.23
C PHE A 26 -6.14 -10.67 2.87
N THR A 27 -5.94 -11.50 1.83
CA THR A 27 -5.71 -11.03 0.46
C THR A 27 -6.89 -10.20 -0.06
N ALA A 28 -8.13 -10.66 0.15
CA ALA A 28 -9.33 -9.94 -0.26
C ALA A 28 -9.47 -8.60 0.49
N PHE A 29 -9.18 -8.58 1.79
CA PHE A 29 -9.15 -7.37 2.59
C PHE A 29 -8.13 -6.35 2.06
N VAL A 30 -6.89 -6.79 1.79
CA VAL A 30 -5.83 -5.96 1.21
C VAL A 30 -6.21 -5.47 -0.19
N ALA A 31 -6.86 -6.30 -1.01
CA ALA A 31 -7.36 -5.88 -2.33
C ALA A 31 -8.41 -4.76 -2.24
N ILE A 32 -9.34 -4.85 -1.29
CA ILE A 32 -10.35 -3.80 -1.05
C ILE A 32 -9.67 -2.49 -0.62
N ILE A 33 -8.73 -2.56 0.34
CA ILE A 33 -7.97 -1.38 0.78
C ILE A 33 -7.21 -0.76 -0.40
N SER A 34 -6.51 -1.56 -1.20
CA SER A 34 -5.76 -1.10 -2.37
C SER A 34 -6.66 -0.38 -3.38
N LEU A 35 -7.88 -0.87 -3.61
CA LEU A 35 -8.85 -0.21 -4.48
C LEU A 35 -9.33 1.13 -3.91
N ILE A 36 -9.60 1.19 -2.61
CA ILE A 36 -9.95 2.45 -1.92
C ILE A 36 -8.79 3.45 -2.06
N MET A 37 -7.55 3.04 -1.82
CA MET A 37 -6.37 3.90 -1.98
C MET A 37 -6.17 4.36 -3.43
N ALA A 38 -6.43 3.49 -4.41
CA ALA A 38 -6.37 3.85 -5.83
C ALA A 38 -7.45 4.87 -6.20
N TYR A 39 -8.66 4.73 -5.66
CA TYR A 39 -9.75 5.69 -5.83
C TYR A 39 -9.36 7.06 -5.25
N GLU A 40 -8.88 7.11 -4.01
CA GLU A 40 -8.42 8.34 -3.36
C GLU A 40 -7.24 8.98 -4.11
N SER A 41 -6.34 8.18 -4.67
CA SER A 41 -5.25 8.70 -5.52
C SER A 41 -5.80 9.35 -6.80
N LEU A 42 -6.76 8.71 -7.48
CA LEU A 42 -7.39 9.28 -8.67
C LEU A 42 -8.11 10.60 -8.37
N THR A 43 -8.84 10.69 -7.25
CA THR A 43 -9.54 11.91 -6.85
C THR A 43 -8.55 13.02 -6.47
N LEU A 44 -7.50 12.72 -5.71
CA LEU A 44 -6.43 13.66 -5.33
C LEU A 44 -5.80 14.32 -6.57
N TYR A 45 -5.49 13.51 -7.60
CA TYR A 45 -4.89 14.00 -8.84
C TYR A 45 -5.91 14.51 -9.88
N LYS A 46 -7.18 14.70 -9.48
CA LYS A 46 -8.28 15.21 -10.32
C LYS A 46 -8.52 14.38 -11.59
N LYS A 47 -8.32 13.07 -11.51
CA LYS A 47 -8.61 12.10 -12.59
C LYS A 47 -10.04 11.58 -12.43
N LYS A 48 -10.73 11.38 -13.56
CA LYS A 48 -12.12 10.85 -13.55
C LYS A 48 -12.09 9.37 -13.10
N PRO A 49 -12.79 8.98 -12.02
CA PRO A 49 -12.68 7.64 -11.42
C PRO A 49 -13.25 6.52 -12.30
N PHE A 50 -14.07 6.85 -13.30
CA PHE A 50 -14.66 5.89 -14.25
C PHE A 50 -14.12 6.05 -15.68
N SER A 51 -12.97 6.72 -15.85
CA SER A 51 -12.30 6.79 -17.16
C SER A 51 -11.58 5.48 -17.48
N LEU A 52 -11.29 5.23 -18.77
CA LEU A 52 -10.48 4.09 -19.19
C LEU A 52 -9.13 4.02 -18.44
N LYS A 53 -8.49 5.18 -18.20
CA LYS A 53 -7.25 5.28 -17.43
C LYS A 53 -7.43 4.83 -15.97
N ALA A 54 -8.56 5.16 -15.35
CA ALA A 54 -8.87 4.72 -14.00
C ALA A 54 -9.12 3.20 -13.94
N ILE A 55 -9.85 2.64 -14.91
CA ILE A 55 -10.06 1.19 -15.01
C ILE A 55 -8.71 0.48 -15.14
N VAL A 56 -7.83 0.95 -16.03
CA VAL A 56 -6.48 0.40 -16.17
C VAL A 56 -5.70 0.50 -14.85
N THR A 57 -5.83 1.60 -14.12
CA THR A 57 -5.19 1.79 -12.81
C THR A 57 -5.69 0.75 -11.79
N TYR A 58 -7.01 0.57 -11.67
CA TYR A 58 -7.59 -0.44 -10.77
C TYR A 58 -7.15 -1.85 -11.16
N CYS A 59 -7.13 -2.16 -12.45
CA CYS A 59 -6.65 -3.45 -12.95
C CYS A 59 -5.18 -3.68 -12.58
N ILE A 60 -4.31 -2.69 -12.75
CA ILE A 60 -2.88 -2.79 -12.39
C ILE A 60 -2.72 -3.03 -10.88
N VAL A 61 -3.44 -2.26 -10.06
CA VAL A 61 -3.39 -2.39 -8.60
C VAL A 61 -3.90 -3.76 -8.15
N LEU A 62 -5.04 -4.22 -8.68
CA LEU A 62 -5.57 -5.56 -8.39
C LEU A 62 -4.63 -6.65 -8.85
N LEU A 63 -4.06 -6.53 -10.05
CA LEU A 63 -3.12 -7.49 -10.59
C LEU A 63 -1.87 -7.59 -9.69
N SER A 64 -1.37 -6.47 -9.16
CA SER A 64 -0.24 -6.49 -8.20
C SER A 64 -0.57 -7.28 -6.93
N VAL A 65 -1.81 -7.17 -6.43
CA VAL A 65 -2.27 -7.88 -5.22
C VAL A 65 -2.52 -9.35 -5.50
N ILE A 66 -3.11 -9.71 -6.64
CA ILE A 66 -3.43 -11.10 -6.98
C ILE A 66 -2.17 -11.88 -7.33
N CYS A 67 -1.29 -11.28 -8.15
CA CYS A 67 -0.08 -11.92 -8.62
C CYS A 67 0.88 -12.26 -7.48
N ILE A 68 0.81 -11.58 -6.33
CA ILE A 68 1.69 -11.84 -5.18
C ILE A 68 1.64 -13.29 -4.68
N ASN A 69 0.50 -13.96 -4.87
CA ASN A 69 0.30 -15.34 -4.46
C ASN A 69 0.82 -16.35 -5.50
N LEU A 70 1.27 -15.89 -6.67
CA LEU A 70 1.88 -16.75 -7.68
C LEU A 70 3.35 -17.01 -7.33
N PRO A 71 3.82 -18.27 -7.37
CA PRO A 71 5.21 -18.61 -7.01
C PRO A 71 6.26 -17.81 -7.78
N GLN A 72 6.00 -17.53 -9.06
CA GLN A 72 6.91 -16.76 -9.92
C GLN A 72 6.99 -15.27 -9.53
N PHE A 73 5.98 -14.75 -8.83
CA PHE A 73 5.98 -13.35 -8.41
C PHE A 73 6.73 -13.17 -7.11
N ILE A 74 6.71 -14.15 -6.21
CA ILE A 74 7.51 -14.13 -4.97
C ILE A 74 9.00 -13.93 -5.30
N THR A 75 9.49 -14.57 -6.36
CA THR A 75 10.90 -14.43 -6.77
C THR A 75 11.24 -13.02 -7.24
N ILE A 76 10.29 -12.28 -7.85
CA ILE A 76 10.50 -10.88 -8.29
C ILE A 76 10.94 -10.00 -7.12
N TRP A 77 10.32 -10.15 -5.94
CA TRP A 77 10.63 -9.38 -4.74
C TRP A 77 12.02 -9.68 -4.15
N THR A 78 12.59 -10.82 -4.52
CA THR A 78 13.95 -11.22 -4.14
C THR A 78 14.98 -10.88 -5.21
N THR A 79 14.56 -10.38 -6.39
CA THR A 79 15.51 -10.05 -7.46
C THR A 79 16.30 -8.78 -7.14
N PRO A 80 17.59 -8.72 -7.53
CA PRO A 80 18.39 -7.50 -7.43
C PRO A 80 17.76 -6.29 -8.12
N TYR A 81 17.05 -6.52 -9.23
CA TYR A 81 16.37 -5.47 -9.99
C TYR A 81 15.29 -4.76 -9.19
N PHE A 82 14.55 -5.50 -8.36
CA PHE A 82 13.54 -4.93 -7.49
C PHE A 82 14.17 -4.04 -6.41
N PHE A 83 15.30 -4.45 -5.82
CA PHE A 83 16.06 -3.62 -4.89
C PHE A 83 16.64 -2.37 -5.53
N ILE A 84 17.11 -2.46 -6.78
CA ILE A 84 17.56 -1.28 -7.55
C ILE A 84 16.39 -0.32 -7.75
N LEU A 85 15.21 -0.82 -8.13
CA LEU A 85 14.02 0.00 -8.30
C LEU A 85 13.62 0.73 -7.00
N ILE A 86 13.55 0.00 -5.88
CA ILE A 86 13.28 0.60 -4.56
C ILE A 86 14.37 1.61 -4.18
N GLY A 87 15.63 1.29 -4.43
CA GLY A 87 16.77 2.17 -4.17
C GLY A 87 16.65 3.48 -4.93
N ILE A 88 16.32 3.43 -6.22
CA ILE A 88 16.07 4.62 -7.04
C ILE A 88 14.91 5.43 -6.48
N ILE A 89 13.78 4.80 -6.15
CA ILE A 89 12.62 5.48 -5.55
C ILE A 89 13.03 6.17 -4.24
N THR A 90 13.79 5.49 -3.39
CA THR A 90 14.25 6.01 -2.09
C THR A 90 15.18 7.19 -2.27
N ILE A 91 16.15 7.10 -3.20
CA ILE A 91 17.06 8.20 -3.53
C ILE A 91 16.27 9.42 -4.04
N ILE A 92 15.28 9.21 -4.91
CA ILE A 92 14.42 10.31 -5.37
C ILE A 92 13.72 10.99 -4.17
N HIS A 93 13.19 10.23 -3.22
CA HIS A 93 12.57 10.79 -2.01
C HIS A 93 13.56 11.58 -1.15
N LEU A 94 14.78 11.06 -0.95
CA LEU A 94 15.81 11.74 -0.18
C LEU A 94 16.26 13.05 -0.85
N ILE A 95 16.34 13.07 -2.18
CA ILE A 95 16.63 14.28 -2.96
C ILE A 95 15.48 15.28 -2.83
N GLU A 96 14.22 14.85 -2.97
CA GLU A 96 13.05 15.71 -2.80
C GLU A 96 13.00 16.33 -1.39
N LEU A 97 13.28 15.53 -0.35
CA LEU A 97 13.35 15.97 1.04
C LEU A 97 14.47 17.01 1.26
N SER A 98 15.67 16.71 0.76
CA SER A 98 16.86 17.56 0.96
C SER A 98 16.77 18.87 0.18
N SER A 99 16.25 18.81 -1.04
CA SER A 99 16.07 19.98 -1.91
C SER A 99 14.85 20.82 -1.54
N LYS A 100 13.95 20.31 -0.68
CA LYS A 100 12.63 20.89 -0.38
C LYS A 100 11.80 21.15 -1.66
N LYS A 101 12.08 20.42 -2.75
CA LYS A 101 11.40 20.53 -4.04
C LYS A 101 10.77 19.20 -4.38
N LEU A 102 9.49 19.21 -4.68
CA LEU A 102 8.74 18.01 -5.02
C LEU A 102 8.80 17.73 -6.52
N PHE A 103 10.00 17.35 -7.00
CA PHE A 103 10.29 17.15 -8.43
C PHE A 103 9.22 16.35 -9.18
N LEU A 104 8.74 15.24 -8.61
CA LEU A 104 7.70 14.43 -9.24
C LEU A 104 6.28 14.93 -8.98
N TYR A 105 6.02 15.67 -7.89
CA TYR A 105 4.69 16.22 -7.62
C TYR A 105 4.38 17.51 -8.39
N HIS A 106 5.38 18.18 -8.98
CA HIS A 106 5.13 19.37 -9.80
C HIS A 106 4.22 19.07 -11.00
N THR A 107 4.20 17.83 -11.49
CA THR A 107 3.25 17.39 -12.50
C THR A 107 2.22 16.45 -11.88
N LYS A 108 0.93 16.70 -12.16
CA LYS A 108 -0.17 15.83 -11.68
C LYS A 108 0.02 14.38 -12.11
N ASP A 109 0.59 14.17 -13.29
CA ASP A 109 0.85 12.82 -13.79
C ASP A 109 2.06 12.17 -13.13
N GLY A 110 3.16 12.89 -12.91
CA GLY A 110 4.34 12.35 -12.21
C GLY A 110 4.02 11.89 -10.78
N GLY A 111 3.31 12.73 -10.02
CA GLY A 111 2.86 12.39 -8.66
C GLY A 111 1.91 11.19 -8.66
N PHE A 112 0.99 11.13 -9.62
CA PHE A 112 0.09 10.00 -9.78
C PHE A 112 0.84 8.71 -10.08
N PHE A 113 1.74 8.70 -11.06
CA PHE A 113 2.53 7.51 -11.41
C PHE A 113 3.38 7.03 -10.23
N LYS A 114 4.01 7.96 -9.52
CA LYS A 114 4.76 7.67 -8.29
C LYS A 114 3.87 7.00 -7.23
N THR A 115 2.67 7.53 -7.02
CA THR A 115 1.71 7.00 -6.04
C THR A 115 1.26 5.59 -6.42
N ILE A 116 0.89 5.35 -7.69
CA ILE A 116 0.48 4.02 -8.15
C ILE A 116 1.65 3.03 -8.05
N LEU A 117 2.87 3.44 -8.40
CA LEU A 117 4.06 2.60 -8.26
C LEU A 117 4.28 2.16 -6.81
N LEU A 118 4.18 3.10 -5.86
CA LEU A 118 4.27 2.83 -4.43
C LEU A 118 3.15 1.91 -3.95
N LEU A 119 1.90 2.12 -4.37
CA LEU A 119 0.79 1.25 -4.01
C LEU A 119 1.04 -0.19 -4.47
N CYS A 120 1.43 -0.37 -5.74
CA CYS A 120 1.70 -1.69 -6.31
C CYS A 120 2.95 -2.37 -5.71
N SER A 121 3.91 -1.61 -5.19
CA SER A 121 5.15 -2.16 -4.61
C SER A 121 5.14 -2.30 -3.10
N SER A 122 4.23 -1.64 -2.37
CA SER A 122 4.23 -1.69 -0.89
C SER A 122 3.07 -2.52 -0.34
N ILE A 123 1.86 -2.33 -0.86
CA ILE A 123 0.67 -2.95 -0.27
C ILE A 123 0.64 -4.48 -0.44
N PRO A 124 0.99 -5.06 -1.60
CA PRO A 124 1.06 -6.51 -1.73
C PRO A 124 2.07 -7.19 -0.78
N PHE A 125 3.09 -6.45 -0.32
CA PHE A 125 4.09 -6.98 0.61
C PHE A 125 3.47 -7.39 1.97
N LEU A 126 2.36 -6.77 2.38
CA LEU A 126 1.63 -7.18 3.58
C LEU A 126 1.14 -8.63 3.47
N ILE A 127 0.73 -9.06 2.27
CA ILE A 127 0.26 -10.43 2.02
C ILE A 127 1.43 -11.41 2.14
N LEU A 128 2.58 -11.07 1.54
CA LEU A 128 3.80 -11.88 1.70
C LEU A 128 4.18 -12.04 3.16
N LEU A 129 4.22 -10.92 3.90
CA LEU A 129 4.55 -10.91 5.32
C LEU A 129 3.60 -11.80 6.11
N ARG A 130 2.29 -11.68 5.86
CA ARG A 130 1.27 -12.44 6.58
C ARG A 130 1.33 -13.94 6.30
N ASN A 131 1.74 -14.35 5.09
CA ASN A 131 1.79 -15.75 4.68
C ASN A 131 3.10 -16.46 5.11
N LEU A 132 4.02 -15.77 5.79
CA LEU A 132 5.18 -16.41 6.44
C LEU A 132 4.74 -17.31 7.62
N PRO A 133 5.58 -18.27 8.06
CA PRO A 133 5.27 -19.13 9.20
C PRO A 133 4.90 -18.38 10.48
N ASN A 134 5.60 -17.28 10.77
CA ASN A 134 5.31 -16.37 11.89
C ASN A 134 4.59 -15.09 11.43
N GLY A 135 3.96 -15.12 10.25
CA GLY A 135 3.47 -13.94 9.55
C GLY A 135 2.37 -13.18 10.29
N LEU A 136 1.55 -13.87 11.09
CA LEU A 136 0.55 -13.23 11.96
C LEU A 136 1.22 -12.27 12.96
N LEU A 137 2.21 -12.76 13.70
CA LEU A 137 2.94 -11.98 14.69
C LEU A 137 3.64 -10.79 14.03
N LEU A 138 4.33 -11.05 12.91
CA LEU A 138 5.05 -10.01 12.17
C LEU A 138 4.12 -8.91 11.64
N THR A 139 2.95 -9.28 11.13
CA THR A 139 1.97 -8.32 10.60
C THR A 139 1.40 -7.45 11.71
N LEU A 140 1.00 -8.05 12.84
CA LEU A 140 0.49 -7.29 13.99
C LEU A 140 1.58 -6.39 14.59
N TYR A 141 2.82 -6.87 14.65
CA TYR A 141 3.95 -6.08 15.12
C TYR A 141 4.24 -4.88 14.21
N LEU A 142 4.18 -5.08 12.88
CA LEU A 142 4.32 -3.99 11.91
C LEU A 142 3.22 -2.94 12.10
N CYS A 143 1.95 -3.35 12.25
CA CYS A 143 0.85 -2.44 12.53
C CYS A 143 1.07 -1.66 13.84
N ALA A 144 1.49 -2.36 14.91
CA ALA A 144 1.77 -1.74 16.19
C ALA A 144 2.90 -0.71 16.12
N ILE A 145 3.99 -1.00 15.40
CA ILE A 145 5.06 -0.03 15.16
C ILE A 145 4.54 1.19 14.43
N ILE A 146 3.79 1.00 13.33
CA ILE A 146 3.26 2.13 12.54
C ILE A 146 2.36 3.01 13.41
N TRP A 147 1.45 2.43 14.18
CA TRP A 147 0.56 3.16 15.08
C TRP A 147 1.30 3.84 16.23
N ALA A 148 2.31 3.18 16.80
CA ALA A 148 3.14 3.77 17.86
C ALA A 148 3.98 4.93 17.34
N CYS A 149 4.57 4.82 16.15
CA CYS A 149 5.30 5.91 15.50
C CYS A 149 4.39 7.10 15.20
N ASP A 150 3.18 6.86 14.69
CA ASP A 150 2.21 7.93 14.41
C ASP A 150 1.77 8.64 15.70
N THR A 151 1.52 7.87 16.77
CA THR A 151 1.21 8.41 18.10
C THR A 151 2.38 9.21 18.67
N GLY A 152 3.60 8.69 18.57
CA GLY A 152 4.81 9.35 19.06
C GLY A 152 5.26 10.56 18.23
N ALA A 153 4.87 10.65 16.96
CA ALA A 153 5.10 11.85 16.15
C ALA A 153 4.06 12.96 16.43
N TYR A 154 2.89 12.59 16.93
CA TYR A 154 1.83 13.52 17.29
C TYR A 154 2.06 14.24 18.63
N PHE A 155 2.60 13.53 19.63
CA PHE A 155 2.90 14.06 20.97
C PHE A 155 4.33 14.58 21.09
#